data_AF-A0A944GF98-F1
#
_entry.id   AF-A0A944GF98-F1
#
_cell.length_a   1.000
_cell.length_b   1.000
_cell.length_c   1.000
_cell.angle_alpha   90.00
_cell.angle_beta   90.00
_cell.angle_gamma   90.00
#
_symmetry.space_group_name_H-M   'P 1'
#
loop_
_entity.id
_entity.type
_entity.pdbx_description
1 polymer ?
#
loop_
_entity_poly.entity_id
_entity_poly.type
_entity_poly.pdbx_seq_one_letter_code
_entity_poly.pdbx_strand_id
1 'polypeptide(L)' 'MARGDIMSQQPIRVAVLGAAGRMGRILSSMFARDARFELVARVDRHRR' A
#
# COMPACT_ATOMS: atom_id res chain seq x y z
N MET A 1 -8.92 -20.66 -30.22
CA MET A 1 -9.39 -20.20 -28.89
C MET A 1 -8.23 -19.46 -28.23
N ALA A 2 -8.31 -18.13 -28.14
CA ALA A 2 -7.25 -17.30 -27.59
C ALA A 2 -7.15 -17.54 -26.08
N ARG A 3 -6.01 -18.07 -25.62
CA ARG A 3 -5.60 -18.04 -24.21
C ARG A 3 -5.32 -16.57 -23.88
N GLY A 4 -6.34 -15.88 -23.38
CA GLY A 4 -6.18 -14.54 -22.83
C GLY A 4 -5.25 -14.65 -21.64
N ASP A 5 -4.06 -14.09 -21.76
CA ASP A 5 -3.11 -13.95 -20.66
C ASP A 5 -3.78 -13.17 -19.53
N ILE A 6 -4.23 -13.90 -18.51
CA ILE A 6 -4.64 -13.35 -17.23
C ILE A 6 -3.36 -12.83 -16.59
N MET A 7 -2.90 -11.65 -16.99
CA MET A 7 -1.96 -10.88 -16.18
C MET A 7 -2.73 -10.53 -14.91
N SER A 8 -2.64 -11.39 -13.89
CA SER A 8 -3.01 -11.00 -12.53
C SER A 8 -2.19 -9.76 -12.23
N GLN A 9 -2.81 -8.58 -12.24
CA GLN A 9 -2.13 -7.36 -11.89
C GLN A 9 -1.65 -7.52 -10.45
N GLN A 10 -0.35 -7.74 -10.26
CA GLN A 10 0.22 -7.84 -8.93
C GLN A 10 0.01 -6.50 -8.23
N PRO A 11 -0.40 -6.50 -6.95
CA PRO A 11 -0.64 -5.26 -6.24
C PRO A 11 0.65 -4.45 -6.11
N ILE A 12 0.52 -3.12 -6.21
CA ILE A 12 1.62 -2.17 -6.06
C ILE A 12 1.99 -2.11 -4.58
N ARG A 13 3.21 -2.53 -4.27
CA ARG A 13 3.72 -2.57 -2.90
C ARG A 13 4.17 -1.18 -2.47
N VAL A 14 3.60 -0.66 -1.38
CA VAL A 14 3.85 0.70 -0.89
C VAL A 14 4.26 0.71 0.58
N ALA A 15 5.12 1.67 0.94
CA ALA A 15 5.51 1.94 2.33
C ALA A 15 5.19 3.40 2.68
N VAL A 16 4.69 3.64 3.89
CA VAL A 16 4.37 5.00 4.37
C VAL A 16 5.38 5.43 5.44
N LEU A 17 6.12 6.50 5.15
CA LEU A 17 7.02 7.16 6.11
C LEU A 17 6.28 8.27 6.88
N GLY A 18 6.57 8.43 8.16
CA GLY A 18 5.83 9.35 9.04
C GLY A 18 4.41 8.86 9.31
N ALA A 19 4.23 7.54 9.45
CA ALA A 19 2.91 6.90 9.53
C ALA A 19 2.07 7.34 10.74
N ALA A 20 2.67 7.88 11.81
CA ALA A 20 1.92 8.42 12.95
C ALA A 20 1.35 9.82 12.67
N GLY A 21 1.94 10.55 11.73
CA GLY A 21 1.49 11.87 11.28
C GLY A 21 0.10 11.83 10.63
N ARG A 22 -0.55 13.00 10.54
CA ARG A 22 -1.89 13.12 9.94
C ARG A 22 -1.92 12.56 8.52
N MET A 23 -0.95 12.95 7.69
CA MET A 23 -0.85 12.47 6.31
C MET A 23 -0.53 10.97 6.23
N GLY A 24 0.37 10.48 7.09
CA GLY A 24 0.70 9.05 7.14
C GLY A 24 -0.50 8.18 7.48
N ARG A 25 -1.36 8.63 8.39
CA ARG A 25 -2.63 7.97 8.71
C ARG A 25 -3.63 7.98 7.55
N ILE A 26 -3.78 9.12 6.88
CA ILE A 26 -4.67 9.25 5.70
C ILE A 26 -4.23 8.31 4.58
N LEU A 27 -2.94 8.35 4.20
CA LEU A 27 -2.38 7.51 3.15
C LEU A 27 -2.49 6.02 3.50
N SER A 28 -2.18 5.66 4.75
CA SER A 28 -2.35 4.28 5.23
C SER A 28 -3.79 3.79 5.11
N SER A 29 -4.78 4.64 5.39
CA SER A 29 -6.19 4.29 5.23
C SER A 29 -6.62 4.24 3.76
N MET A 30 -6.06 5.08 2.90
CA MET A 30 -6.34 5.08 1.47
C MET A 30 -5.83 3.78 0.82
N PHE A 31 -4.58 3.41 1.09
CA PHE A 31 -3.99 2.18 0.54
C PHE A 31 -4.67 0.92 1.06
N ALA A 32 -5.15 0.90 2.31
CA ALA A 32 -5.87 -0.26 2.85
C ALA A 32 -7.25 -0.50 2.21
N ARG A 33 -7.81 0.48 1.49
CA ARG A 33 -9.15 0.40 0.86
C ARG A 33 -9.10 0.10 -0.63
N ASP A 34 -7.92 0.11 -1.25
CA ASP A 34 -7.76 -0.03 -2.68
C ASP A 34 -6.88 -1.26 -2.96
N ALA A 35 -7.52 -2.31 -3.53
CA ALA A 35 -6.89 -3.61 -3.80
C ALA A 35 -5.71 -3.53 -4.80
N ARG A 36 -5.54 -2.40 -5.50
CA ARG A 36 -4.37 -2.16 -6.34
C ARG A 36 -3.10 -1.97 -5.52
N PHE A 37 -3.21 -1.68 -4.22
CA PHE A 37 -2.07 -1.41 -3.35
C PHE A 37 -1.96 -2.44 -2.24
N GLU A 38 -0.72 -2.82 -1.93
CA GLU A 38 -0.36 -3.61 -0.75
C GLU A 38 0.50 -2.74 0.16
N LEU A 39 -0.02 -2.36 1.33
CA LEU A 39 0.75 -1.59 2.30
C LEU A 39 1.69 -2.51 3.08
N VAL A 40 2.97 -2.56 2.68
CA VAL A 40 3.96 -3.50 3.23
C VAL A 40 4.66 -2.99 4.49
N ALA A 41 4.67 -1.67 4.71
CA ALA A 41 5.33 -1.08 5.87
C ALA A 41 4.73 0.28 6.27
N ARG A 42 4.75 0.52 7.59
CA ARG A 42 4.49 1.83 8.22
C ARG A 42 5.69 2.18 9.07
N VAL A 43 6.37 3.27 8.72
CA VAL A 43 7.61 3.70 9.38
C VAL A 43 7.36 5.02 10.08
N ASP A 44 7.76 5.10 11.34
CA ASP A 44 7.73 6.34 12.12
C ASP A 44 9.00 6.44 12.98
N ARG A 45 9.46 7.66 13.27
CA ARG A 45 10.71 7.87 14.02
C ARG A 45 10.54 7.63 15.52
N HIS A 46 9.30 7.56 16.03
CA HIS A 46 9.02 7.51 17.48
C HIS A 46 9.05 6.12 18.14
N ARG A 47 9.63 5.09 17.50
CA ARG A 47 9.92 3.81 18.19
C ARG A 47 11.41 3.67 18.48
N ARG A 48 11.85 4.20 19.62
CA ARG A 48 13.00 3.71 20.39
C ARG A 48 12.54 3.51 21.83
#